data_AF-A0A0C4FCV1-F1
#
_entry.id   AF-A0A0C4FCV1-F1
#
_cell.length_a   1.000
_cell.length_b   1.000
_cell.length_c   1.000
_cell.angle_alpha   90.00
_cell.angle_beta   90.00
_cell.angle_gamma   90.00
#
_symmetry.space_group_name_H-M   'P 1'
#
loop_
_entity.id
_entity.type
_entity.pdbx_description
1 polymer ?
#
loop_
_entity_poly.entity_id
_entity_poly.type
_entity_poly.pdbx_seq_one_letter_code
_entity_poly.pdbx_strand_id
1 'polypeptide(L)'
;MAEDSRMIKIKPQDKTLGFDGTNVERFLADYQLAARLDGASELDMAQQVRFFIRGAEVKDIFETLDGFEPPNWALLKAAMKSHWGRIDTARFTTQDLEELVQGWKAKGGVASVVDFQ
;
A
#
# COMPACT_ATOMS: atom_id res chain seq x y z
N MET A 1 10.99 -29.42 -7.66
CA MET A 1 9.97 -29.61 -6.61
C MET A 1 9.56 -28.22 -6.19
N ALA A 2 8.39 -27.75 -6.62
CA ALA A 2 7.90 -26.44 -6.19
C ALA A 2 7.57 -26.58 -4.70
N GLU A 3 8.30 -25.87 -3.84
CA GLU A 3 7.88 -25.71 -2.46
C GLU A 3 6.44 -25.22 -2.49
N ASP A 4 5.58 -25.96 -1.81
CA ASP A 4 4.24 -25.54 -1.44
C ASP A 4 4.41 -24.30 -0.55
N SER A 5 4.55 -23.13 -1.19
CA SER A 5 4.94 -21.89 -0.52
C SER A 5 3.75 -21.43 0.29
N ARG A 6 3.70 -21.93 1.52
CA ARG A 6 2.61 -21.71 2.46
C ARG A 6 2.45 -20.22 2.69
N MET A 7 1.29 -19.69 2.30
CA MET A 7 0.93 -18.28 2.52
C MET A 7 1.22 -17.87 3.96
N ILE A 8 2.00 -16.80 4.13
CA ILE A 8 2.37 -16.28 5.45
C ILE A 8 1.24 -15.41 5.96
N LYS A 9 0.53 -15.88 6.99
CA LYS A 9 -0.59 -15.14 7.57
C LYS A 9 -0.12 -13.87 8.28
N ILE A 10 -0.58 -12.72 7.82
CA ILE A 10 -0.29 -11.43 8.44
C ILE A 10 -1.17 -11.26 9.69
N LYS A 11 -0.53 -11.07 10.84
CA LYS A 11 -1.13 -10.87 12.15
C LYS A 11 -0.73 -9.47 12.63
N PRO A 12 -1.65 -8.51 12.61
CA PRO A 12 -1.32 -7.17 13.08
C PRO A 12 -1.05 -7.21 14.58
N GLN A 13 0.01 -6.51 15.01
CA GLN A 13 0.29 -6.33 16.44
C GLN A 13 -0.82 -5.49 17.09
N ASP A 14 -1.37 -4.54 16.33
CA ASP A 14 -2.55 -3.77 16.69
C ASP A 14 -3.82 -4.47 16.19
N LYS A 15 -4.64 -4.98 17.12
CA LYS A 15 -5.93 -5.61 16.80
C LYS A 15 -6.94 -4.64 16.16
N THR A 16 -6.68 -3.34 16.27
CA THR A 16 -7.48 -2.28 15.67
C THR A 16 -6.98 -1.88 14.28
N LEU A 17 -5.97 -2.55 13.72
CA LEU A 17 -5.58 -2.34 12.33
C LEU A 17 -6.74 -2.69 11.39
N GLY A 18 -7.19 -1.71 10.62
CA GLY A 18 -8.14 -1.89 9.54
C GLY A 18 -8.42 -0.59 8.81
N PHE A 19 -8.74 -0.71 7.53
CA PHE A 19 -8.95 0.40 6.63
C PHE A 19 -10.44 0.70 6.49
N ASP A 20 -10.86 1.91 6.85
CA ASP A 20 -12.25 2.37 6.76
C ASP A 20 -12.48 3.39 5.64
N GLY A 21 -11.51 3.52 4.72
CA GLY A 21 -11.53 4.51 3.65
C GLY A 21 -10.83 5.82 3.99
N THR A 22 -10.29 5.97 5.21
CA THR A 22 -9.56 7.18 5.65
C THR A 22 -8.09 6.88 5.96
N ASN A 23 -7.22 7.89 5.83
CA ASN A 23 -5.78 7.79 6.17
C ASN A 23 -5.09 6.59 5.50
N VAL A 24 -5.26 6.45 4.18
CA VAL A 24 -4.73 5.32 3.37
C VAL A 24 -3.22 5.21 3.49
N GLU A 25 -2.50 6.33 3.59
CA GLU A 25 -1.05 6.41 3.83
C GLU A 25 -0.67 5.66 5.12
N ARG A 26 -1.36 5.97 6.23
CA ARG A 26 -1.11 5.39 7.54
C ARG A 26 -1.48 3.92 7.57
N PHE A 27 -2.65 3.56 7.04
CA PHE A 27 -3.06 2.17 6.93
C PHE A 27 -2.04 1.32 6.17
N LEU A 28 -1.57 1.79 5.02
CA LEU A 28 -0.58 1.09 4.22
C LEU A 28 0.75 0.94 4.98
N ALA A 29 1.20 1.98 5.69
CA ALA A 29 2.42 1.91 6.50
C ALA A 29 2.32 0.84 7.61
N ASP A 30 1.23 0.85 8.37
CA ASP A 30 0.99 -0.07 9.48
C ASP A 30 0.82 -1.52 8.98
N TYR A 31 0.11 -1.72 7.87
CA TYR A 31 -0.05 -3.03 7.24
C TYR A 31 1.26 -3.59 6.69
N GLN A 32 2.08 -2.76 6.02
CA GLN A 32 3.40 -3.16 5.53
C GLN A 32 4.35 -3.52 6.68
N LEU A 33 4.27 -2.80 7.81
CA LEU A 33 5.04 -3.13 8.99
C LEU A 33 4.62 -4.49 9.56
N ALA A 34 3.31 -4.76 9.71
CA ALA A 34 2.82 -6.05 10.16
C ALA A 34 3.29 -7.20 9.23
N ALA A 35 3.14 -7.02 7.92
CA ALA A 35 3.61 -7.98 6.92
C ALA A 35 5.11 -8.27 7.05
N ARG A 36 5.93 -7.23 7.21
CA ARG A 36 7.37 -7.37 7.40
C ARG A 36 7.72 -8.13 8.68
N LEU A 37 7.02 -7.86 9.78
CA LEU A 37 7.25 -8.52 11.06
C LEU A 37 6.92 -10.03 11.00
N ASP A 38 5.90 -10.40 10.22
CA ASP A 38 5.53 -11.80 10.00
C ASP A 38 6.34 -12.48 8.89
N GLY A 39 7.15 -11.74 8.13
CA GLY A 39 7.92 -12.25 7.00
C GLY A 39 7.07 -12.55 5.75
N ALA A 40 5.94 -11.85 5.60
CA ALA A 40 5.04 -12.03 4.47
C ALA A 40 5.58 -11.38 3.18
N SER A 41 5.38 -12.07 2.06
CA SER A 41 5.73 -11.57 0.74
C SER A 41 4.72 -10.53 0.23
N GLU A 42 5.07 -9.80 -0.81
CA GLU A 42 4.11 -8.89 -1.47
C GLU A 42 2.89 -9.63 -2.04
N LEU A 43 3.06 -10.89 -2.49
CA LEU A 43 1.94 -11.71 -2.93
C LEU A 43 0.99 -12.03 -1.76
N ASP A 44 1.54 -12.41 -0.60
CA ASP A 44 0.76 -12.63 0.63
C ASP A 44 -0.01 -11.36 1.02
N MET A 45 0.65 -10.20 0.89
CA MET A 45 0.06 -8.91 1.21
C MET A 45 -1.13 -8.58 0.31
N ALA A 46 -1.00 -8.75 -1.01
CA ALA A 46 -2.07 -8.50 -1.98
C ALA A 46 -3.28 -9.42 -1.74
N GLN A 47 -3.04 -10.68 -1.36
CA GLN A 47 -4.11 -11.65 -1.12
C GLN A 47 -4.83 -11.42 0.23
N GLN A 48 -4.14 -10.90 1.24
CA GLN A 48 -4.68 -10.79 2.60
C GLN A 48 -5.24 -9.42 2.96
N VAL A 49 -4.89 -8.34 2.24
CA VAL A 49 -5.30 -6.98 2.59
C VAL A 49 -6.82 -6.80 2.65
N ARG A 50 -7.58 -7.58 1.86
CA ARG A 50 -9.07 -7.61 1.88
C ARG A 50 -9.66 -7.93 3.26
N PHE A 51 -8.93 -8.66 4.11
CA PHE A 51 -9.37 -9.02 5.47
C PHE A 51 -9.20 -7.87 6.47
N PHE A 52 -8.49 -6.83 6.07
CA PHE A 52 -8.25 -5.63 6.87
C PHE A 52 -9.17 -4.47 6.46
N ILE A 53 -10.05 -4.65 5.47
CA ILE A 53 -10.99 -3.62 5.03
C ILE A 53 -12.23 -3.62 5.94
N ARG A 54 -12.68 -2.43 6.32
CA ARG A 54 -13.84 -2.18 7.20
C ARG A 54 -14.92 -1.44 6.42
N GLY A 55 -16.15 -1.92 6.56
CA GLY A 55 -17.31 -1.37 5.86
C GLY A 55 -17.51 -2.03 4.49
N ALA A 56 -18.78 -2.28 4.14
CA ALA A 56 -19.14 -2.93 2.89
C ALA A 56 -18.78 -2.06 1.68
N GLU A 57 -19.10 -0.76 1.72
CA GLU A 57 -18.84 0.16 0.62
C GLU A 57 -17.34 0.29 0.29
N VAL A 58 -16.48 0.37 1.31
CA VAL A 58 -15.02 0.44 1.13
C VAL A 58 -14.50 -0.86 0.52
N LYS A 59 -15.07 -1.99 0.94
CA LYS A 59 -14.71 -3.31 0.42
C LYS A 59 -15.14 -3.48 -1.03
N ASP A 60 -16.35 -3.06 -1.39
CA ASP A 60 -16.85 -3.12 -2.76
C ASP A 60 -15.95 -2.31 -3.70
N ILE A 61 -15.57 -1.09 -3.30
CA ILE A 61 -14.60 -0.27 -4.05
C ILE A 61 -13.25 -0.99 -4.14
N PHE A 62 -12.75 -1.49 -3.01
CA PHE A 62 -11.45 -2.16 -2.95
C PHE A 62 -11.34 -3.35 -3.91
N GLU A 63 -12.39 -4.17 -4.05
CA GLU A 63 -12.42 -5.32 -4.95
C GLU A 63 -12.43 -4.92 -6.45
N THR A 64 -12.73 -3.65 -6.77
CA THR A 64 -12.65 -3.12 -8.14
C THR A 64 -11.28 -2.56 -8.52
N LEU A 65 -10.35 -2.47 -7.58
CA LEU A 65 -9.05 -1.83 -7.81
C LEU A 65 -8.08 -2.71 -8.60
N ASP A 66 -7.28 -2.05 -9.43
CA ASP A 66 -6.20 -2.69 -10.17
C ASP A 66 -5.24 -3.41 -9.20
N GLY A 67 -4.94 -4.68 -9.50
CA GLY A 67 -4.09 -5.51 -8.65
C GLY A 67 -4.82 -6.23 -7.51
N PHE A 68 -6.15 -6.11 -7.41
CA PHE A 68 -6.94 -7.03 -6.58
C PHE A 68 -6.99 -8.42 -7.23
N GLU A 69 -7.37 -8.48 -8.50
CA GLU A 69 -7.41 -9.69 -9.31
C GLU A 69 -6.79 -9.40 -10.70
N PRO A 70 -5.66 -10.03 -11.08
CA PRO A 70 -4.85 -10.91 -10.25
C PRO A 70 -4.13 -10.15 -9.10
N PRO A 71 -3.82 -10.81 -7.97
CA PRO A 71 -3.17 -10.17 -6.84
C PRO A 71 -1.80 -9.58 -7.20
N ASN A 72 -1.68 -8.26 -7.14
CA ASN A 72 -0.45 -7.52 -7.36
C ASN A 72 -0.36 -6.37 -6.38
N TRP A 73 0.53 -6.49 -5.39
CA TRP A 73 0.64 -5.50 -4.32
C TRP A 73 1.03 -4.12 -4.80
N ALA A 74 1.93 -4.01 -5.77
CA ALA A 74 2.40 -2.72 -6.28
C ALA A 74 1.27 -1.95 -6.98
N LEU A 75 0.50 -2.63 -7.84
CA LEU A 75 -0.68 -2.05 -8.50
C LEU A 75 -1.77 -1.70 -7.49
N LEU A 76 -2.07 -2.62 -6.58
CA LEU A 76 -3.11 -2.44 -5.58
C LEU A 76 -2.81 -1.28 -4.66
N LYS A 77 -1.58 -1.19 -4.15
CA LYS A 77 -1.11 -0.06 -3.33
C LYS A 77 -1.23 1.27 -4.08
N ALA A 78 -0.87 1.31 -5.36
CA ALA A 78 -0.98 2.51 -6.18
C ALA A 78 -2.45 2.90 -6.41
N ALA A 79 -3.32 1.93 -6.69
CA ALA A 79 -4.76 2.13 -6.88
C ALA A 79 -5.43 2.63 -5.58
N MET A 80 -5.09 2.05 -4.42
CA MET A 80 -5.58 2.52 -3.11
C MET A 80 -5.19 3.99 -2.86
N LYS A 81 -3.92 4.35 -3.12
CA LYS A 81 -3.45 5.75 -2.99
C LYS A 81 -4.15 6.68 -3.99
N SER A 82 -4.38 6.24 -5.22
CA SER A 82 -5.07 7.05 -6.23
C SER A 82 -6.53 7.33 -5.84
N HIS A 83 -7.22 6.32 -5.32
CA HIS A 83 -8.63 6.41 -4.95
C HIS A 83 -8.82 7.19 -3.64
N TRP A 84 -8.15 6.80 -2.56
CA TRP A 84 -8.34 7.38 -1.23
C TRP A 84 -7.31 8.45 -0.85
N GLY A 85 -6.15 8.50 -1.51
CA GLY A 85 -5.11 9.49 -1.19
C GLY A 85 -5.54 10.92 -1.49
N ARG A 86 -6.42 11.14 -2.48
CA ARG A 86 -7.05 12.45 -2.73
C ARG A 86 -8.01 12.88 -1.62
N ILE A 87 -8.69 11.93 -1.00
CA ILE A 87 -9.59 12.17 0.14
C ILE A 87 -8.77 12.57 1.37
N ASP A 88 -7.56 12.01 1.53
CA ASP A 88 -6.59 12.42 2.55
C ASP A 88 -5.88 13.76 2.24
N THR A 89 -5.68 14.12 0.96
CA THR A 89 -4.99 15.37 0.58
C THR A 89 -5.77 16.62 1.01
N ALA A 90 -7.07 16.51 1.30
CA ALA A 90 -7.80 17.60 1.95
C ALA A 90 -7.30 17.91 3.37
N ARG A 91 -6.48 17.04 3.98
CA ARG A 91 -5.93 17.17 5.34
C ARG A 91 -4.39 17.28 5.41
N PHE A 92 -3.67 17.14 4.30
CA PHE A 92 -2.20 17.28 4.27
C PHE A 92 -1.79 18.58 3.58
N THR A 93 -0.96 19.36 4.27
CA THR A 93 -0.54 20.70 3.81
C THR A 93 0.63 20.58 2.85
N THR A 94 0.95 21.67 2.14
CA THR A 94 2.07 21.76 1.18
C THR A 94 3.42 21.26 1.72
N GLN A 95 3.60 21.22 3.03
CA GLN A 95 4.80 20.75 3.71
C GLN A 95 5.05 19.24 3.54
N ASP A 96 4.00 18.41 3.50
CA ASP A 96 4.13 16.95 3.31
C ASP A 96 4.58 16.61 1.87
N LEU A 97 4.20 17.45 0.90
CA LEU A 97 4.68 17.36 -0.47
C LEU A 97 6.16 17.76 -0.59
N GLU A 98 6.58 18.76 0.17
CA GLU A 98 7.98 19.18 0.22
C GLU A 98 8.87 18.12 0.84
N GLU A 99 8.45 17.46 1.92
CA GLU A 99 9.22 16.37 2.54
C GLU A 99 9.36 15.16 1.60
N LEU A 100 8.33 14.84 0.82
CA LEU A 100 8.41 13.78 -0.19
C LEU A 100 9.41 14.16 -1.30
N VAL A 101 9.35 15.39 -1.82
CA VAL A 101 10.28 15.87 -2.86
C VAL A 101 11.72 15.91 -2.36
N GLN A 102 11.96 16.34 -1.12
CA GLN A 102 13.29 16.36 -0.51
C GLN A 102 13.81 14.95 -0.22
N GLY A 103 12.95 14.04 0.25
CA GLY A 103 13.31 12.63 0.47
C GLY A 103 13.69 11.89 -0.81
N TRP A 104 13.06 12.23 -1.95
CA TRP A 104 13.42 11.68 -3.26
C TRP A 104 14.68 12.30 -3.86
N LYS A 105 14.91 13.62 -3.66
CA LYS A 105 16.17 14.27 -4.04
C LYS A 105 17.37 13.71 -3.26
N ALA A 106 17.21 13.44 -1.96
CA ALA A 106 18.27 12.87 -1.12
C ALA A 106 18.67 11.44 -1.52
N LYS A 107 17.78 10.70 -2.18
CA LYS A 107 18.03 9.33 -2.68
C LYS A 107 18.59 9.28 -4.10
N GLY A 108 18.99 10.43 -4.67
CA GLY A 108 19.62 10.51 -5.99
C GLY A 108 18.72 11.00 -7.13
N GLY A 109 17.48 11.41 -6.84
CA GLY A 109 16.56 11.96 -7.84
C GLY A 109 16.14 10.98 -8.94
N VAL A 110 15.28 11.46 -9.84
CA VAL A 110 14.95 10.75 -11.09
C VAL A 110 16.12 10.95 -12.04
N ALA A 111 16.81 9.86 -12.42
CA ALA A 111 17.83 9.93 -13.46
C ALA A 111 17.19 10.40 -14.77
N SER A 112 17.56 11.57 -15.27
CA SER A 112 17.13 12.01 -16.60
C SER A 112 17.86 11.18 -17.64
N VAL A 113 17.12 10.45 -18.48
CA VAL A 113 17.65 9.76 -19.66
C VAL A 113 18.03 10.82 -20.71
N VAL A 114 19.20 11.42 -20.57
CA VAL A 114 19.87 12.23 -21.61
C VAL A 114 21.37 11.94 -21.58
N ASP A 115 21.74 10.66 -21.71
CA ASP A 115 23.11 10.20 -21.98
C ASP A 115 23.09 8.84 -22.72
N PHE A 116 22.29 8.75 -23.77
CA PHE A 116 22.51 7.75 -24.83
C PHE A 116 22.77 8.53 -26.13
N GLN A 117 24.01 8.95 -26.31
CA GLN A 117 24.59 9.31 -27.60
C GLN A 117 25.28 8.10 -28.22
#